data_AF-A0A1F8RVW4-F1
#
_entry.id   AF-A0A1F8RVW4-F1
#
_cell.length_a   1.000
_cell.length_b   1.000
_cell.length_c   1.000
_cell.angle_alpha   90.00
_cell.angle_beta   90.00
_cell.angle_gamma   90.00
#
_symmetry.space_group_name_H-M   'P 1'
#
loop_
_entity.id
_entity.type
_entity.pdbx_description
1 polymer ?
#
loop_
_entity_poly.entity_id
_entity_poly.type
_entity_poly.pdbx_seq_one_letter_code
_entity_poly.pdbx_strand_id
1 'polypeptide(L)'
;MAKANLTVQLDTEVIRRARIVAAKRGTSVSALVAREISELADQDDRYEQARERATALMVKATARGGREWTRDELYADRLGRHGRP
;
A
#
# COMPACT_ATOMS: atom_id res chain seq x y z
N MET A 1 -3.08 -7.26 20.65
CA MET A 1 -4.13 -6.37 20.12
C MET A 1 -5.48 -6.82 20.68
N ALA A 2 -6.32 -5.90 21.15
CA ALA A 2 -7.68 -6.21 21.57
C ALA A 2 -8.54 -6.56 20.34
N LYS A 3 -9.41 -7.56 20.46
CA LYS A 3 -10.39 -7.90 19.41
C LYS A 3 -11.75 -7.37 19.82
N ALA A 4 -12.44 -6.70 18.89
CA ALA A 4 -13.81 -6.25 19.05
C ALA A 4 -14.76 -7.12 18.22
N ASN A 5 -15.97 -7.36 18.72
CA ASN A 5 -17.01 -8.05 17.96
C ASN A 5 -17.72 -7.05 17.03
N LEU A 6 -17.84 -7.41 15.76
CA LEU A 6 -18.56 -6.63 14.75
C LEU A 6 -19.73 -7.48 14.21
N THR A 7 -20.95 -7.00 14.38
CA THR A 7 -22.15 -7.61 13.80
C THR A 7 -22.44 -6.96 12.45
N VAL A 8 -22.53 -7.78 11.40
CA VAL A 8 -22.85 -7.32 10.04
C VAL A 8 -24.08 -8.05 9.52
N GLN A 9 -24.93 -7.32 8.79
CA GLN A 9 -26.02 -7.93 8.04
C GLN A 9 -25.53 -8.23 6.62
N LEU A 10 -25.70 -9.47 6.19
CA LEU A 10 -25.31 -9.95 4.87
C LEU A 10 -26.45 -10.79 4.31
N ASP A 11 -26.61 -10.78 2.99
CA ASP A 11 -27.57 -11.66 2.34
C ASP A 11 -27.32 -13.12 2.68
N THR A 12 -28.41 -13.86 2.88
CA THR A 12 -28.36 -15.29 3.23
C THR A 12 -27.54 -16.10 2.21
N GLU A 13 -27.62 -15.74 0.92
CA GLU A 13 -26.84 -16.38 -0.14
C GLU A 13 -25.34 -16.05 -0.05
N VAL A 14 -24.99 -14.83 0.39
CA VAL A 14 -23.59 -14.46 0.66
C VAL A 14 -23.04 -15.28 1.81
N ILE A 15 -23.80 -15.41 2.91
CA ILE A 15 -23.41 -16.23 4.08
C ILE A 15 -23.21 -17.70 3.67
N ARG A 16 -24.11 -18.26 2.85
CA ARG A 16 -24.01 -19.63 2.36
C ARG A 16 -22.72 -19.86 1.56
N ARG A 17 -22.43 -18.99 0.59
CA ARG A 17 -21.21 -19.08 -0.23
C ARG A 17 -19.95 -18.88 0.62
N ALA A 18 -19.97 -17.93 1.56
CA ALA A 18 -18.86 -17.67 2.46
C ALA A 18 -18.54 -18.91 3.33
N ARG A 19 -19.56 -19.61 3.83
CA ARG A 19 -19.36 -20.87 4.58
C ARG A 19 -18.68 -21.95 3.73
N ILE A 20 -19.09 -22.12 2.48
CA ILE A 20 -18.49 -23.09 1.56
C ILE A 20 -17.02 -22.74 1.31
N VAL A 21 -16.70 -21.47 1.06
CA VAL A 21 -15.33 -21.00 0.83
C VAL A 21 -14.47 -21.18 2.09
N ALA A 22 -15.01 -20.81 3.25
CA ALA A 22 -14.33 -20.95 4.53
C ALA A 22 -13.99 -22.42 4.83
N ALA A 23 -14.95 -23.32 4.63
CA ALA A 23 -14.74 -24.77 4.79
C ALA A 23 -13.67 -25.29 3.83
N LYS A 24 -13.70 -24.91 2.54
CA LYS A 24 -12.68 -25.29 1.56
C LYS A 24 -11.27 -24.82 1.94
N ARG A 25 -11.16 -23.69 2.63
CA ARG A 25 -9.88 -23.09 3.05
C ARG A 25 -9.48 -23.47 4.48
N GLY A 26 -10.25 -24.33 5.17
CA GLY A 26 -9.98 -24.71 6.56
C GLY A 26 -10.06 -23.54 7.54
N THR A 27 -10.90 -22.55 7.28
CA THR A 27 -11.05 -21.34 8.10
C THR A 27 -12.51 -21.08 8.47
N SER A 28 -12.77 -20.06 9.30
CA SER A 28 -14.12 -19.62 9.66
C SER A 28 -14.58 -18.46 8.80
N VAL A 29 -15.90 -18.23 8.72
CA VAL A 29 -16.45 -17.06 8.02
C VAL A 29 -15.95 -15.76 8.64
N SER A 30 -15.91 -15.67 9.97
CA SER A 30 -15.40 -14.49 10.68
C SER A 30 -13.91 -14.24 10.38
N ALA A 31 -13.10 -15.29 10.30
CA ALA A 31 -11.69 -15.16 9.93
C ALA A 31 -11.52 -14.73 8.46
N LEU A 32 -12.36 -15.25 7.56
CA LEU A 32 -12.38 -14.81 6.16
C LEU A 32 -12.73 -13.32 6.05
N VAL A 33 -13.80 -12.88 6.71
CA VAL A 33 -14.24 -11.46 6.70
C VAL A 33 -13.16 -10.56 7.31
N ALA A 34 -12.60 -10.93 8.45
CA ALA A 34 -11.54 -10.15 9.10
C ALA A 34 -10.32 -9.98 8.19
N ARG A 35 -9.95 -11.04 7.44
CA ARG A 35 -8.85 -10.99 6.49
C ARG A 35 -9.14 -10.04 5.34
N GLU A 36 -10.30 -10.16 4.69
CA GLU A 36 -10.65 -9.29 3.56
C GLU A 36 -10.73 -7.81 3.99
N ILE A 37 -11.28 -7.52 5.18
CA ILE A 37 -11.30 -6.15 5.72
C ILE A 37 -9.88 -5.63 5.97
N SER A 38 -9.00 -6.45 6.54
CA SER A 38 -7.59 -6.07 6.74
C SER A 38 -6.87 -5.82 5.42
N GLU A 39 -7.08 -6.68 4.43
CA GLU A 39 -6.48 -6.53 3.10
C GLU A 39 -6.97 -5.25 2.39
N LEU A 40 -8.23 -4.87 2.59
CA LEU A 40 -8.78 -3.59 2.09
C LEU A 40 -8.17 -2.39 2.80
N ALA A 41 -8.08 -2.42 4.13
CA ALA A 41 -7.46 -1.34 4.91
C ALA A 41 -5.98 -1.16 4.55
N ASP A 42 -5.23 -2.26 4.45
CA ASP A 42 -3.81 -2.23 4.07
C ASP A 42 -3.61 -1.62 2.67
N GLN A 43 -4.53 -1.84 1.74
CA GLN A 43 -4.46 -1.26 0.40
C GLN A 43 -4.65 0.26 0.42
N ASP A 44 -5.61 0.74 1.22
CA ASP A 44 -5.89 2.17 1.38
C ASP A 44 -4.72 2.88 2.09
N ASP A 45 -4.22 2.27 3.17
CA ASP A 45 -3.06 2.78 3.93
C ASP A 45 -1.81 2.88 3.06
N ARG A 46 -1.54 1.90 2.21
CA ARG A 46 -0.37 1.94 1.31
C ARG A 46 -0.44 3.11 0.34
N TYR A 47 -1.64 3.41 -0.18
CA TYR A 47 -1.83 4.53 -1.08
C TYR A 47 -1.62 5.85 -0.36
N GLU A 48 -2.25 6.05 0.79
CA GLU A 48 -2.08 7.27 1.59
C GLU A 48 -0.63 7.47 2.03
N GLN A 49 0.05 6.42 2.51
CA GLN A 49 1.47 6.50 2.86
C GLN A 49 2.38 6.81 1.66
N ALA A 50 2.05 6.29 0.46
CA ALA A 50 2.78 6.64 -0.75
C ALA A 50 2.55 8.12 -1.13
N ARG A 51 1.30 8.60 -1.02
CA ARG A 51 0.93 9.99 -1.27
C ARG A 51 1.66 10.93 -0.33
N GLU A 52 1.59 10.69 0.97
CA GLU A 52 2.25 11.50 2.00
C GLU A 52 3.76 11.56 1.79
N ARG A 53 4.40 10.42 1.47
CA ARG A 53 5.83 10.37 1.15
C ARG A 53 6.16 11.20 -0.08
N ALA A 54 5.38 11.09 -1.15
CA ALA A 54 5.59 11.86 -2.38
C ALA A 54 5.43 13.37 -2.13
N THR A 55 4.38 13.78 -1.41
CA THR A 55 4.15 15.18 -1.05
C THR A 55 5.29 15.72 -0.17
N ALA A 56 5.73 14.96 0.83
CA ALA A 56 6.85 15.35 1.68
C ALA A 56 8.15 15.52 0.89
N LEU A 57 8.40 14.66 -0.10
CA LEU A 57 9.54 14.79 -1.01
C LEU A 57 9.42 16.03 -1.89
N MET A 58 8.24 16.36 -2.40
CA MET A 58 8.00 17.57 -3.19
C MET A 58 8.24 18.84 -2.38
N VAL A 59 7.77 18.88 -1.12
CA VAL A 59 8.00 20.02 -0.23
C VAL A 59 9.48 20.19 0.10
N LYS A 60 10.20 19.08 0.31
CA LYS A 60 11.66 19.10 0.57
C LYS A 60 12.50 19.31 -0.69
N ALA A 61 11.93 19.10 -1.87
CA ALA A 61 12.66 19.19 -3.11
C ALA A 61 13.14 20.62 -3.32
N THR A 62 14.46 20.78 -3.44
CA THR A 62 15.03 22.06 -3.84
C THR A 62 14.57 22.38 -5.26
N ALA A 63 14.04 23.58 -5.49
CA ALA A 63 13.74 24.03 -6.85
C ALA A 63 15.03 24.06 -7.67
N ARG A 64 15.12 23.16 -8.66
CA ARG A 64 16.29 23.05 -9.55
C ARG A 64 16.10 23.77 -10.88
N GLY A 65 15.03 24.58 -10.99
CA GLY A 65 14.69 25.55 -12.04
C GLY A 65 15.29 25.35 -13.44
N GLY A 66 14.44 25.11 -14.45
CA GLY A 66 14.67 25.50 -15.85
C GLY A 66 15.92 24.97 -16.58
N ARG A 67 16.75 24.14 -15.95
CA ARG A 67 17.94 23.56 -16.58
C ARG A 67 17.55 22.25 -17.26
N GLU A 68 17.61 22.24 -18.59
CA GLU A 68 17.59 20.98 -19.34
C GLU A 68 18.87 20.22 -19.00
N TRP A 69 18.72 19.13 -18.26
CA TRP A 69 19.83 18.20 -18.06
C TRP A 69 19.78 17.13 -19.13
N THR A 70 20.91 16.89 -19.75
CA THR A 70 21.09 15.70 -20.58
C THR A 70 21.37 14.49 -19.68
N ARG A 71 21.02 13.30 -20.16
CA ARG A 71 21.27 12.04 -19.46
C ARG A 71 22.76 11.85 -19.13
N ASP A 72 23.63 12.27 -20.04
CA ASP A 72 25.09 12.12 -19.91
C ASP A 72 25.65 13.03 -18.83
N GLU A 73 25.17 14.27 -18.72
CA GLU A 73 25.52 15.19 -17.63
C GLU A 73 25.12 14.65 -16.25
N LEU A 74 23.92 14.05 -16.14
CA LEU A 74 23.46 13.42 -14.90
C LEU A 74 24.29 12.17 -14.54
N TYR A 75 24.82 11.47 -15.54
CA TYR A 75 25.67 10.30 -15.31
C TYR A 75 27.07 10.72 -14.84
N ALA A 76 27.64 11.75 -15.48
CA ALA A 76 28.92 12.34 -15.09
C ALA A 76 28.89 12.96 -13.67
N ASP A 77 27.85 13.73 -13.33
CA ASP A 77 27.65 14.30 -11.98
C ASP A 77 27.48 13.22 -10.90
N ARG A 78 26.79 12.11 -11.22
CA ARG A 78 26.64 10.97 -10.31
C ARG A 78 27.97 10.25 -10.04
N LEU A 79 28.79 10.07 -11.08
CA LEU A 79 30.13 9.47 -10.96
C LEU A 79 31.09 10.38 -10.17
N GLY A 80 30.95 11.71 -10.30
CA GLY A 80 31.73 12.67 -9.52
C GLY A 80 31.39 12.72 -8.03
N ARG A 81 30.12 12.48 -7.64
CA ARG A 81 29.67 12.47 -6.22
C ARG A 81 30.00 11.20 -5.47
N HIS A 82 30.04 10.07 -6.16
CA HIS A 82 30.54 8.80 -5.65
C HIS A 82 31.91 8.55 -6.25
N GLY A 83 32.90 9.35 -5.85
CA GLY A 83 34.29 9.10 -6.22
C GLY A 83 34.64 7.65 -5.92
N ARG A 84 34.74 6.83 -6.96
CA ARG A 84 35.51 5.61 -6.90
C ARG A 84 36.95 5.98 -7.30
N PRO A 85 37.95 5.47 -6.56
CA PRO A 85 39.36 5.72 -6.87
C PRO A 85 39.72 5.24 -8.27
#